data_AF-A0A2V5S4F8-F1
#
_entry.id   AF-A0A2V5S4F8-F1
#
_cell.length_a   1.000
_cell.length_b   1.000
_cell.length_c   1.000
_cell.angle_alpha   90.00
_cell.angle_beta   90.00
_cell.angle_gamma   90.00
#
_symmetry.space_group_name_H-M   'P 1'
#
loop_
_entity.id
_entity.type
_entity.pdbx_description
1 polymer ?
#
loop_
_entity_poly.entity_id
_entity_poly.type
_entity_poly.pdbx_seq_one_letter_code
_entity_poly.pdbx_strand_id
1 'polypeptide(L)' 'VDVQEQLQRDGYYDGPIDGVLGPMTREAIAAFQADNGLAVTSVVDEPTLATLGIA' A
#
# COMPACT_ATOMS: atom_id res chain seq x y z
N VAL A 1 -10.07 -5.38 -5.83
CA VAL A 1 -9.63 -4.01 -5.47
C VAL A 1 -8.14 -3.98 -5.63
N ASP A 2 -7.58 -2.96 -6.27
CA ASP A 2 -6.13 -2.83 -6.45
C ASP A 2 -5.46 -2.22 -5.20
N VAL A 3 -4.18 -2.55 -4.97
CA VAL A 3 -3.41 -1.97 -3.85
C VAL A 3 -3.27 -0.46 -4.00
N GLN A 4 -2.99 0.06 -5.19
CA GLN A 4 -2.88 1.51 -5.44
C GLN A 4 -4.23 2.21 -5.21
N GLU A 5 -5.34 1.61 -5.63
CA GLU A 5 -6.69 2.13 -5.37
C GLU A 5 -6.97 2.25 -3.87
N GLN A 6 -6.62 1.20 -3.12
CA GLN A 6 -6.90 1.18 -1.68
C GLN A 6 -5.99 2.15 -0.92
N LEU A 7 -4.69 2.17 -1.24
CA LEU A 7 -3.76 3.15 -0.65
C LEU A 7 -4.17 4.59 -0.97
N GLN A 8 -4.74 4.85 -2.16
CA GLN A 8 -5.25 6.18 -2.49
C GLN A 8 -6.50 6.54 -1.69
N ARG A 9 -7.44 5.61 -1.53
CA ARG A 9 -8.63 5.81 -0.68
C ARG A 9 -8.25 6.08 0.78
N ASP A 10 -7.22 5.41 1.26
CA ASP A 10 -6.73 5.54 2.62
C ASP A 10 -5.79 6.77 2.81
N GLY A 11 -5.51 7.50 1.71
CA GLY A 11 -4.75 8.77 1.74
C GLY A 11 -3.23 8.62 1.68
N TYR A 12 -2.71 7.41 1.43
CA TYR A 12 -1.28 7.14 1.34
C TYR A 12 -0.69 7.30 -0.06
N TYR A 13 -1.53 7.27 -1.11
CA TYR A 13 -1.07 7.27 -2.49
C TYR A 13 -1.81 8.30 -3.37
N ASP A 14 -1.07 9.21 -3.99
CA ASP A 14 -1.60 10.26 -4.88
C ASP A 14 -1.15 10.09 -6.35
N GLY A 15 -0.45 9.00 -6.65
CA GLY A 15 0.04 8.69 -7.99
C GLY A 15 -0.99 8.01 -8.91
N PRO A 16 -0.59 7.70 -10.15
CA PRO A 16 -1.43 6.99 -11.11
C PRO A 16 -1.75 5.56 -10.65
N ILE A 17 -3.00 5.12 -10.85
CA ILE A 17 -3.38 3.71 -10.70
C ILE A 17 -3.06 3.00 -12.02
N ASP A 18 -1.81 2.60 -12.18
CA ASP A 18 -1.25 2.00 -13.39
C ASP A 18 -0.83 0.52 -13.21
N GLY A 19 -0.99 -0.02 -12.00
CA GLY A 19 -0.57 -1.38 -11.63
C GLY A 19 0.94 -1.54 -11.43
N VAL A 20 1.73 -0.46 -11.55
CA VAL A 20 3.19 -0.50 -11.40
C VAL A 20 3.57 -0.18 -9.96
N LEU A 21 4.17 -1.15 -9.27
CA LEU A 21 4.73 -0.97 -7.93
C LEU A 21 6.08 -0.23 -7.94
N GLY A 22 6.04 1.02 -8.41
CA GLY A 22 7.17 1.94 -8.48
C GLY A 22 7.51 2.59 -7.13
N PRO A 23 8.49 3.52 -7.11
CA PRO A 23 8.94 4.17 -5.88
C PRO A 23 7.80 4.83 -5.07
N MET A 24 6.88 5.53 -5.74
CA MET A 24 5.75 6.19 -5.07
C MET A 24 4.81 5.18 -4.39
N THR A 25 4.51 4.06 -5.04
CA THR A 25 3.65 3.03 -4.43
C THR A 25 4.35 2.34 -3.28
N ARG A 26 5.67 2.12 -3.37
CA ARG A 26 6.46 1.54 -2.27
C ARG A 26 6.54 2.47 -1.06
N GLU A 27 6.66 3.77 -1.28
CA GLU A 27 6.59 4.78 -0.22
C GLU A 27 5.22 4.79 0.45
N ALA A 28 4.14 4.74 -0.33
CA ALA A 28 2.78 4.63 0.20
C ALA A 28 2.57 3.34 1.02
N ILE A 29 3.08 2.20 0.55
CA ILE A 29 3.05 0.93 1.29
C ILE A 29 3.83 1.07 2.60
N ALA A 30 5.01 1.68 2.59
CA ALA A 30 5.82 1.85 3.79
C ALA A 30 5.11 2.71 4.84
N ALA A 31 4.51 3.83 4.42
CA ALA A 31 3.72 4.70 5.29
C ALA A 31 2.50 3.95 5.87
N PHE A 32 1.75 3.25 5.02
CA PHE A 32 0.62 2.42 5.45
C PHE A 32 1.03 1.36 6.47
N GLN A 33 2.14 0.65 6.21
CA GLN A 33 2.67 -0.37 7.12
C GLN A 33 3.05 0.23 8.48
N ALA A 34 3.73 1.39 8.47
CA ALA A 34 4.13 2.07 9.70
C ALA A 34 2.91 2.49 10.54
N ASP A 35 1.90 3.09 9.92
CA ASP A 35 0.71 3.59 10.61
C ASP A 35 -0.19 2.45 11.13
N ASN A 36 -0.16 1.28 10.49
CA ASN A 36 -0.88 0.09 10.94
C ASN A 36 -0.06 -0.84 11.86
N GLY A 37 1.16 -0.43 12.25
CA GLY A 37 2.01 -1.22 13.14
C GLY A 37 2.54 -2.52 12.53
N LEU A 38 2.60 -2.60 11.19
CA LEU A 38 3.19 -3.72 10.45
C LEU A 38 4.71 -3.57 10.35
N ALA A 39 5.39 -4.66 10.01
CA ALA A 39 6.78 -4.57 9.60
C ALA A 39 6.88 -3.74 8.30
N VAL A 40 7.71 -2.70 8.32
CA VAL A 40 7.88 -1.81 7.16
C VAL A 40 8.79 -2.49 6.14
N THR A 41 8.19 -3.25 5.23
CA THR A 41 8.88 -3.96 4.13
C THR A 41 8.87 -3.17 2.83
N SER A 42 7.99 -2.15 2.69
CA SER A 42 7.76 -1.42 1.44
C SER A 42 7.36 -2.33 0.26
N VAL A 43 6.82 -3.50 0.58
CA VAL A 43 6.40 -4.54 -0.35
C VAL A 43 4.98 -4.96 0.01
N VAL A 44 4.20 -5.30 -1.01
CA VAL A 44 2.88 -5.92 -0.82
C VAL A 44 3.10 -7.36 -0.35
N ASP A 45 3.03 -7.58 0.95
CA ASP A 45 3.06 -8.90 1.59
C ASP A 45 1.68 -9.29 2.13
N GLU A 46 1.52 -10.53 2.59
CA GLU A 46 0.23 -11.02 3.11
C GLU A 46 -0.32 -10.17 4.27
N PRO A 47 0.47 -9.76 5.28
CA PRO A 47 -0.02 -8.84 6.31
C PRO A 47 -0.56 -7.53 5.73
N THR A 48 0.14 -6.94 4.77
CA THR A 48 -0.30 -5.70 4.12
C THR A 48 -1.62 -5.91 3.37
N LEU A 49 -1.74 -6.99 2.59
CA LEU A 49 -2.98 -7.29 1.86
C LEU A 49 -4.16 -7.57 2.80
N ALA A 50 -3.93 -8.28 3.90
CA ALA A 50 -4.95 -8.55 4.90
C ALA A 50 -5.44 -7.27 5.58
N THR A 51 -4.53 -6.37 5.96
CA THR A 51 -4.89 -5.07 6.58
C THR A 51 -5.58 -4.14 5.59
N LEU A 52 -5.20 -4.16 4.30
CA LEU A 52 -5.90 -3.44 3.23
C LEU A 52 -7.28 -4.04 2.90
N GLY A 53 -7.59 -5.25 3.37
CA GLY A 53 -8.85 -5.94 3.06
C GLY A 53 -8.93 -6.48 1.62
N ILE A 54 -7.79 -6.84 1.03
CA ILE A 54 -7.67 -7.30 -0.37
C ILE A 54 -7.44 -8.84 -0.45
N ALA A 55 -7.50 -9.54 0.68
CA ALA A 55 -7.33 -11.00 0.76
C ALA A 55 -8.49 -11.80 0.13
#